data_AF-A0A5C6G6C6-F1
#
_entry.id   AF-A0A5C6G6C6-F1
#
_cell.length_a   1.000
_cell.length_b   1.000
_cell.length_c   1.000
_cell.angle_alpha   90.00
_cell.angle_beta   90.00
_cell.angle_gamma   90.00
#
_symmetry.space_group_name_H-M   'P 1'
#
loop_
_entity.id
_entity.type
_entity.pdbx_description
1 polymer ?
#
loop_
_entity_poly.entity_id
_entity_poly.type
_entity_poly.pdbx_seq_one_letter_code
_entity_poly.pdbx_strand_id
1 'polypeptide(L)'
;MNSPPRGVPTATHTLREITDTFSRALKSGLETALSDQERATPEFDEHIENGTSAYQYLAKVERSHFKTSEAQRLRELIPDIEYWKEDVRIYAAAVESFRGNEPAMEGWRNLALGYRTLLLRLGISEQQVEQIRLSIENTRYWQLEAELFKMQSRLRENKLQERWRKQHERRKKQAAPQSLQIKQPSTREAAQECDQVSSRTRSKTRSGRVTKRGPQDQRGR
;
A
#
# COMPACT_ATOMS: atom_id res chain seq x y z
N MET A 1 -68.14 -51.83 -8.23
CA MET A 1 -67.21 -50.78 -7.76
C MET A 1 -66.12 -50.63 -8.81
N ASN A 2 -65.87 -49.40 -9.28
CA ASN A 2 -64.59 -48.89 -9.82
C ASN A 2 -64.84 -47.50 -10.42
N SER A 3 -64.71 -46.45 -9.61
CA SER A 3 -64.66 -45.07 -10.10
C SER A 3 -63.20 -44.72 -10.45
N PRO A 4 -62.93 -44.04 -11.57
CA PRO A 4 -61.57 -43.62 -11.89
C PRO A 4 -61.11 -42.47 -10.98
N PRO A 5 -59.80 -42.34 -10.70
CA PRO A 5 -59.29 -41.30 -9.82
C PRO A 5 -59.41 -39.92 -10.47
N ARG A 6 -59.87 -38.95 -9.68
CA ARG A 6 -59.95 -37.52 -10.03
C ARG A 6 -58.57 -37.03 -10.48
N GLY A 7 -58.53 -36.39 -11.64
CA GLY A 7 -57.34 -35.67 -12.12
C GLY A 7 -56.92 -34.58 -11.13
N VAL A 8 -55.62 -34.54 -10.85
CA VAL A 8 -54.98 -33.48 -10.06
C VAL A 8 -55.02 -32.19 -10.89
N PRO A 9 -55.52 -31.05 -10.38
CA PRO A 9 -55.45 -29.80 -11.11
C PRO A 9 -53.99 -29.33 -11.14
N THR A 10 -53.36 -29.42 -12.31
CA THR A 10 -52.12 -28.71 -12.62
C THR A 10 -52.44 -27.22 -12.64
N ALA A 11 -52.01 -26.50 -11.60
CA ALA A 11 -52.13 -25.05 -11.56
C ALA A 11 -51.27 -24.45 -12.69
N THR A 12 -51.91 -24.02 -13.77
CA THR A 12 -51.27 -23.21 -14.80
C THR A 12 -51.13 -21.80 -14.26
N HIS A 13 -49.98 -21.49 -13.68
CA HIS A 13 -49.62 -20.11 -13.35
C HIS A 13 -49.77 -19.24 -14.58
N THR A 14 -50.62 -18.22 -14.47
CA THR A 14 -50.87 -17.33 -15.59
C THR A 14 -49.59 -16.53 -15.90
N LEU A 15 -49.35 -16.23 -17.18
CA LEU A 15 -48.16 -15.48 -17.62
C LEU A 15 -48.04 -14.13 -16.89
N ARG A 16 -49.17 -13.59 -16.44
CA ARG A 16 -49.27 -12.41 -15.57
C ARG A 16 -48.68 -12.64 -14.19
N GLU A 17 -48.99 -13.75 -13.51
CA GLU A 17 -48.40 -14.08 -12.20
C GLU A 17 -46.87 -14.26 -12.28
N ILE A 18 -46.39 -14.88 -13.36
CA ILE A 18 -44.95 -15.05 -13.62
C ILE A 18 -44.29 -13.68 -13.83
N THR A 19 -44.93 -12.81 -14.61
CA THR A 19 -44.41 -11.46 -14.86
C THR A 19 -44.41 -10.63 -13.57
N ASP A 20 -45.48 -10.69 -12.77
CA ASP A 20 -45.60 -9.93 -11.52
C ASP A 20 -44.62 -10.41 -10.45
N THR A 21 -44.33 -11.70 -10.40
CA THR A 21 -43.32 -12.27 -9.48
C THR A 21 -41.91 -11.91 -9.92
N PHE A 22 -41.63 -12.00 -11.22
CA PHE A 22 -40.35 -11.61 -11.79
C PHE A 22 -40.06 -10.12 -11.61
N SER A 23 -41.03 -9.24 -11.89
CA SER A 23 -40.88 -7.79 -11.72
C SER A 23 -40.62 -7.40 -10.26
N ARG A 24 -41.27 -8.07 -9.30
CA ARG A 24 -41.01 -7.86 -7.87
C ARG A 24 -39.61 -8.32 -7.48
N ALA A 25 -39.19 -9.50 -7.92
CA ALA A 25 -37.85 -10.01 -7.65
C ALA A 25 -36.75 -9.13 -8.26
N LEU A 26 -36.97 -8.62 -9.47
CA LEU A 26 -36.06 -7.68 -10.14
C LEU A 26 -35.96 -6.37 -9.35
N LYS A 27 -37.10 -5.81 -8.93
CA LYS A 27 -37.12 -4.57 -8.15
C LYS A 27 -36.39 -4.73 -6.82
N SER A 28 -36.66 -5.80 -6.07
CA SER A 28 -35.95 -6.07 -4.82
C SER A 28 -34.46 -6.32 -5.02
N GLY A 29 -34.08 -7.00 -6.12
CA GLY A 29 -32.68 -7.25 -6.45
C GLY A 29 -31.93 -5.96 -6.78
N LEU A 30 -32.55 -5.04 -7.52
CA LEU A 30 -31.99 -3.73 -7.82
C LEU A 30 -31.87 -2.85 -6.58
N GLU A 31 -32.89 -2.81 -5.72
CA GLU A 31 -32.85 -2.08 -4.45
C GLU A 31 -31.75 -2.62 -3.52
N THR A 32 -31.59 -3.95 -3.45
CA THR A 32 -30.54 -4.58 -2.65
C THR A 32 -29.15 -4.25 -3.20
N ALA A 33 -28.96 -4.35 -4.52
CA ALA A 33 -27.70 -4.02 -5.17
C ALA A 33 -27.33 -2.54 -4.99
N LEU A 34 -28.33 -1.65 -5.03
CA LEU A 34 -28.14 -0.21 -4.80
C LEU A 34 -27.75 0.06 -3.34
N SER A 35 -28.43 -0.54 -2.37
CA SER A 35 -28.04 -0.45 -0.96
C SER A 35 -26.67 -1.09 -0.66
N ASP A 36 -26.33 -2.21 -1.30
CA ASP A 36 -25.01 -2.84 -1.15
C ASP A 36 -23.92 -1.99 -1.77
N GLN A 37 -24.21 -1.32 -2.90
CA GLN A 37 -23.31 -0.35 -3.50
C GLN A 37 -23.13 0.88 -2.61
N GLU A 38 -24.19 1.47 -2.06
CA GLU A 38 -24.11 2.58 -1.10
C GLU A 38 -23.30 2.21 0.15
N ARG A 39 -23.44 0.97 0.64
CA ARG A 39 -22.63 0.46 1.76
C ARG A 39 -21.17 0.19 1.38
N ALA A 40 -20.92 -0.28 0.17
CA ALA A 40 -19.57 -0.62 -0.32
C ALA A 40 -18.78 0.62 -0.74
N THR A 41 -19.48 1.67 -1.20
CA THR A 41 -18.94 2.99 -1.51
C THR A 41 -19.70 4.03 -0.70
N PRO A 42 -19.34 4.22 0.59
CA PRO A 42 -19.80 5.39 1.33
C PRO A 42 -19.38 6.62 0.52
N GLU A 43 -20.34 7.46 0.14
CA GLU A 43 -20.01 8.77 -0.40
C GLU A 43 -19.16 9.52 0.65
N PHE A 44 -18.16 10.27 0.18
CA PHE A 44 -17.36 11.08 1.08
C PHE A 44 -18.27 12.13 1.70
N ASP A 45 -18.54 12.02 3.01
CA ASP A 45 -19.10 13.13 3.77
C ASP A 45 -18.11 14.31 3.66
N GLU A 46 -18.36 15.21 2.71
CA GLU A 46 -17.68 16.51 2.60
C GLU A 46 -18.10 17.48 3.71
N HIS A 47 -18.67 16.96 4.79
CA HIS A 47 -18.74 17.63 6.07
C HIS A 47 -17.32 17.66 6.66
N ILE A 48 -16.50 18.56 6.11
CA ILE A 48 -15.31 19.12 6.74
C ILE A 48 -15.78 19.92 7.97
N GLU A 49 -16.37 19.23 8.93
CA GLU A 49 -16.67 19.76 10.23
C GLU A 49 -15.34 19.96 10.93
N ASN A 50 -15.08 21.21 11.32
CA ASN A 50 -13.93 21.69 12.08
C ASN A 50 -12.74 22.17 11.25
N GLY A 51 -12.89 23.27 10.50
CA GLY A 51 -11.81 24.23 10.16
C GLY A 51 -10.52 23.68 9.52
N THR A 52 -10.49 22.40 9.18
CA THR A 52 -9.32 21.67 8.73
C THR A 52 -9.26 21.89 7.24
N SER A 53 -8.20 22.54 6.74
CA SER A 53 -8.00 22.69 5.29
C SER A 53 -8.12 21.31 4.63
N ALA A 54 -8.80 21.21 3.48
CA ALA A 54 -8.92 19.94 2.74
C ALA A 54 -7.55 19.26 2.55
N TYR A 55 -6.49 20.06 2.38
CA TYR A 55 -5.12 19.58 2.28
C TYR A 55 -4.55 19.04 3.59
N GLN A 56 -4.94 19.57 4.75
CA GLN A 56 -4.52 19.03 6.05
C GLN A 56 -5.12 17.65 6.29
N TYR A 57 -6.38 17.46 5.90
CA TYR A 57 -7.01 16.14 5.90
C TYR A 57 -6.31 15.18 4.93
N LEU A 58 -6.07 15.60 3.68
CA LEU A 58 -5.37 14.78 2.68
C LEU A 58 -3.95 14.41 3.15
N ALA A 59 -3.22 15.36 3.72
CA ALA A 59 -1.90 15.12 4.29
C ALA A 59 -1.97 14.09 5.41
N LYS A 60 -2.97 14.17 6.29
CA LYS A 60 -3.19 13.19 7.37
C LYS A 60 -3.48 11.79 6.83
N VAL A 61 -4.35 11.67 5.83
CA VAL A 61 -4.69 10.39 5.19
C VAL A 61 -3.45 9.79 4.53
N GLU A 62 -2.76 10.52 3.68
CA GLU A 62 -1.58 10.02 2.97
C GLU A 62 -0.41 9.72 3.93
N ARG A 63 -0.23 10.51 4.98
CA ARG A 63 0.78 10.28 6.05
C ARG A 63 0.54 8.97 6.79
N SER A 64 -0.70 8.48 6.89
CA SER A 64 -1.03 7.22 7.57
C SER A 64 -0.39 5.99 6.92
N HIS A 65 -0.01 6.06 5.65
CA HIS A 65 0.72 5.00 4.95
C HIS A 65 2.18 4.84 5.40
N PHE A 66 2.68 5.74 6.26
CA PHE A 66 4.07 5.80 6.68
C PHE A 66 4.17 5.74 8.22
N LYS A 67 5.25 5.13 8.71
CA LYS A 67 5.60 5.21 10.14
C LYS A 67 5.97 6.65 10.49
N THR A 68 5.76 7.09 11.73
CA THR A 68 6.07 8.46 12.18
C THR A 68 7.51 8.88 11.84
N SER A 69 8.50 8.03 12.09
CA SER A 69 9.90 8.31 11.78
C SER A 69 10.19 8.37 10.28
N GLU A 70 9.46 7.61 9.47
CA GLU A 70 9.58 7.67 8.01
C GLU A 70 8.91 8.91 7.44
N ALA A 71 7.71 9.24 7.92
CA ALA A 71 7.01 10.45 7.53
C ALA A 71 7.87 11.69 7.80
N GLN A 72 8.58 11.72 8.93
CA GLN A 72 9.51 12.81 9.22
C GLN A 72 10.66 12.92 8.20
N ARG A 73 11.30 11.79 7.86
CA ARG A 73 12.38 11.77 6.86
C ARG A 73 11.88 12.21 5.48
N LEU A 74 10.64 11.90 5.14
CA LEU A 74 10.04 12.38 3.90
C LEU A 74 9.86 13.89 3.95
N ARG A 75 9.32 14.45 5.04
CA ARG A 75 9.16 15.91 5.20
C ARG A 75 10.46 16.67 5.02
N GLU A 76 11.59 16.10 5.47
CA GLU A 76 12.93 16.70 5.28
C GLU A 76 13.33 16.89 3.80
N LEU A 77 12.65 16.22 2.86
CA LEU A 77 12.86 16.35 1.42
C LEU A 77 12.12 17.56 0.81
N ILE A 78 11.25 18.24 1.55
CA ILE A 78 10.50 19.41 1.05
C ILE A 78 11.47 20.60 0.90
N PRO A 79 11.74 21.09 -0.33
CA PRO A 79 12.69 22.16 -0.57
C PRO A 79 11.98 23.52 -0.63
N ASP A 80 11.15 23.83 0.37
CA ASP A 80 10.36 25.07 0.43
C ASP A 80 10.70 25.85 1.72
N ILE A 81 11.11 27.11 1.57
CA ILE A 81 11.52 27.96 2.69
C ILE A 81 10.34 28.30 3.59
N GLU A 82 9.21 28.67 2.99
CA GLU A 82 8.03 29.13 3.72
C GLU A 82 7.42 27.99 4.55
N TYR A 83 7.49 26.77 4.02
CA TYR A 83 7.17 25.56 4.77
C TYR A 83 7.97 25.44 6.08
N TRP A 84 9.30 25.58 6.03
CA TRP A 84 10.14 25.47 7.22
C TRP A 84 10.03 26.67 8.16
N LYS A 85 9.72 27.85 7.64
CA LYS A 85 9.42 29.04 8.44
C LYS A 85 8.20 28.83 9.32
N GLU A 86 7.15 28.16 8.82
CA GLU A 86 5.96 27.91 9.64
C GLU A 86 6.20 26.92 10.77
N ASP A 87 6.97 25.85 10.51
CA ASP A 87 7.43 24.94 11.57
C ASP A 87 8.21 25.72 12.64
N VAL A 88 9.16 26.57 12.22
CA VAL A 88 9.91 27.44 13.14
C VAL A 88 8.98 28.37 13.91
N ARG A 89 8.05 29.05 13.25
CA ARG A 89 7.15 30.04 13.88
C ARG A 89 6.36 29.41 15.01
N ILE A 90 5.79 28.25 14.75
CA ILE A 90 4.94 27.52 15.70
C ILE A 90 5.78 26.89 16.81
N TYR A 91 6.91 26.26 16.51
CA TYR A 91 7.74 25.68 17.58
C TYR A 91 8.45 26.74 18.42
N ALA A 92 8.90 27.85 17.83
CA ALA A 92 9.52 28.96 18.57
C ALA A 92 8.51 29.67 19.48
N ALA A 93 7.26 29.85 19.03
CA ALA A 93 6.18 30.34 19.88
C ALA A 93 5.96 29.44 21.11
N ALA A 94 6.14 28.13 20.95
CA ALA A 94 6.02 27.17 22.06
C ALA A 94 7.24 27.13 23.01
N VAL A 95 8.38 27.74 22.65
CA VAL A 95 9.62 27.73 23.45
C VAL A 95 9.85 29.03 24.22
N GLU A 96 9.08 30.08 23.92
CA GLU A 96 9.32 31.48 24.30
C GLU A 96 10.68 32.02 23.84
N SER A 97 10.61 32.95 22.88
CA SER A 97 11.65 33.90 22.45
C SER A 97 12.92 33.33 21.78
N PHE A 98 12.97 33.47 20.46
CA PHE A 98 14.23 33.55 19.74
C PHE A 98 14.25 34.80 18.87
N ARG A 99 15.15 35.71 19.21
CA ARG A 99 15.56 36.82 18.35
C ARG A 99 16.90 36.43 17.74
N GLY A 100 16.90 36.06 16.47
CA GLY A 100 18.10 35.78 15.69
C GLY A 100 17.85 36.02 14.22
N ASN A 101 18.88 36.46 13.49
CA ASN A 101 18.83 36.82 12.08
C ASN A 101 18.27 35.68 11.20
N GLU A 102 17.54 36.05 10.13
CA GLU A 102 16.96 35.10 9.17
C GLU A 102 18.04 34.22 8.53
N PRO A 103 18.00 32.89 8.74
CA PRO A 103 18.93 31.98 8.07
C PRO A 103 18.56 31.76 6.59
N ALA A 104 19.49 31.22 5.80
CA ALA A 104 19.21 30.66 4.47
C ALA A 104 18.29 29.42 4.56
N MET A 105 17.74 28.92 3.44
CA MET A 105 16.76 27.80 3.40
C MET A 105 17.17 26.59 4.26
N GLU A 106 18.38 26.05 4.06
CA GLU A 106 18.89 24.92 4.85
C GLU A 106 18.98 25.23 6.34
N GLY A 107 19.20 26.50 6.67
CA GLY A 107 19.20 26.99 8.04
C GLY A 107 17.79 27.04 8.64
N TRP A 108 16.74 27.38 7.88
CA TRP A 108 15.35 27.27 8.38
C TRP A 108 14.96 25.83 8.71
N ARG A 109 15.30 24.86 7.84
CA ARG A 109 15.06 23.44 8.13
C ARG A 109 15.78 23.00 9.41
N ASN A 110 17.08 23.30 9.51
CA ASN A 110 17.86 22.93 10.68
C ASN A 110 17.32 23.59 11.97
N LEU A 111 16.81 24.81 11.86
CA LEU A 111 16.23 25.55 12.97
C LEU A 111 14.89 24.94 13.41
N ALA A 112 14.03 24.54 12.46
CA ALA A 112 12.80 23.79 12.76
C ALA A 112 13.09 22.47 13.49
N LEU A 113 14.04 21.68 12.97
CA LEU A 113 14.47 20.42 13.60
C LEU A 113 15.09 20.66 14.99
N GLY A 114 15.85 21.74 15.13
CA GLY A 114 16.43 22.18 16.40
C GLY A 114 15.37 22.49 17.44
N TYR A 115 14.35 23.27 17.09
CA TYR A 115 13.25 23.56 18.01
C TYR A 115 12.44 22.33 18.38
N ARG A 116 12.13 21.48 17.40
CA ARG A 116 11.46 20.21 17.71
C ARG A 116 12.27 19.42 18.73
N THR A 117 13.59 19.33 18.54
CA THR A 117 14.47 18.63 19.48
C THR A 117 14.48 19.31 20.85
N LEU A 118 14.46 20.64 20.89
CA LEU A 118 14.38 21.40 22.14
C LEU A 118 13.07 21.14 22.88
N LEU A 119 11.92 21.20 22.21
CA LEU A 119 10.60 20.89 22.79
C LEU A 119 10.61 19.50 23.43
N LEU A 120 11.14 18.50 22.73
CA LEU A 120 11.28 17.14 23.26
C LEU A 120 12.18 17.10 24.51
N ARG A 121 13.28 17.87 24.53
CA ARG A 121 14.19 17.98 25.69
C ARG A 121 13.56 18.71 26.87
N LEU A 122 12.65 19.65 26.62
CA LEU A 122 11.87 20.34 27.65
C LEU A 122 10.75 19.47 28.24
N GLY A 123 10.64 18.21 27.80
CA GLY A 123 9.67 17.24 28.33
C GLY A 123 8.34 17.22 27.58
N ILE A 124 8.20 17.96 26.48
CA ILE A 124 7.01 17.90 25.62
C ILE A 124 7.08 16.59 24.83
N SER A 125 6.02 15.79 24.90
CA SER A 125 5.97 14.51 24.19
C SER A 125 5.89 14.70 22.67
N GLU A 126 6.31 13.68 21.90
CA GLU A 126 6.22 13.72 20.43
C GLU A 126 4.78 13.92 19.94
N GLN A 127 3.79 13.40 20.66
CA GLN A 127 2.37 13.62 20.37
C GLN A 127 1.94 15.08 20.55
N GLN A 128 2.41 15.73 21.62
CA GLN A 128 2.13 17.15 21.87
C GLN A 128 2.83 18.05 20.85
N VAL A 129 4.07 17.73 20.46
CA VAL A 129 4.74 18.45 19.37
C VAL A 129 3.95 18.34 18.05
N GLU A 130 3.41 17.16 17.76
CA GLU A 130 2.54 16.98 16.59
C GLU A 130 1.23 17.76 16.71
N GLN A 131 0.61 17.81 17.90
CA GLN A 131 -0.58 18.64 18.13
C GLN A 131 -0.30 20.13 17.92
N ILE A 132 0.85 20.62 18.40
CA ILE A 132 1.33 21.98 18.17
C ILE A 132 1.43 22.23 16.65
N ARG A 133 2.04 21.31 15.90
CA ARG A 133 2.15 21.41 14.43
C ARG A 133 0.80 21.40 13.71
N LEU A 134 -0.17 20.62 14.20
CA LEU A 134 -1.52 20.56 13.64
C LEU A 134 -2.29 21.88 13.78
N SER A 135 -1.83 22.83 14.62
CA SER A 135 -2.39 24.18 14.70
C SER A 135 -1.98 25.10 13.53
N ILE A 136 -1.12 24.65 12.62
CA ILE A 136 -0.76 25.42 11.42
C ILE A 136 -1.99 25.54 10.52
N GLU A 137 -2.44 26.76 10.26
CA GLU A 137 -3.60 27.05 9.36
C GLU A 137 -3.19 27.25 7.90
N ASN A 138 -1.89 27.31 7.61
CA ASN A 138 -1.37 27.60 6.28
C ASN A 138 -1.72 26.46 5.29
N THR A 139 -2.56 26.75 4.31
CA THR A 139 -3.02 25.74 3.35
C THR A 139 -1.90 25.25 2.43
N ARG A 140 -0.99 26.12 1.99
CA ARG A 140 0.14 25.74 1.13
C ARG A 140 1.10 24.78 1.87
N TYR A 141 1.30 25.00 3.17
CA TYR A 141 2.08 24.09 4.01
C TYR A 141 1.54 22.66 3.94
N TRP A 142 0.22 22.50 4.13
CA TRP A 142 -0.42 21.18 4.09
C TRP A 142 -0.48 20.59 2.68
N GLN A 143 -0.64 21.43 1.66
CA GLN A 143 -0.61 20.99 0.27
C GLN A 143 0.73 20.34 -0.08
N LEU A 144 1.85 20.95 0.32
CA LEU A 144 3.19 20.39 0.08
C LEU A 144 3.37 19.01 0.73
N GLU A 145 2.87 18.83 1.96
CA GLU A 145 2.90 17.53 2.62
C GLU A 145 2.02 16.49 1.91
N ALA A 146 0.78 16.86 1.58
CA ALA A 146 -0.15 15.97 0.90
C ALA A 146 0.41 15.49 -0.44
N GLU A 147 0.96 16.41 -1.25
CA GLU A 147 1.57 16.09 -2.53
C GLU A 147 2.80 15.19 -2.38
N LEU A 148 3.67 15.48 -1.42
CA LEU A 148 4.84 14.67 -1.13
C LEU A 148 4.45 13.24 -0.74
N PHE A 149 3.54 13.08 0.24
CA PHE A 149 3.14 11.75 0.70
C PHE A 149 2.42 10.97 -0.39
N LYS A 150 1.54 11.63 -1.16
CA LYS A 150 0.85 11.04 -2.32
C LYS A 150 1.83 10.58 -3.41
N MET A 151 2.85 11.38 -3.70
CA MET A 151 3.89 10.98 -4.66
C MET A 151 4.64 9.74 -4.16
N GLN A 152 5.00 9.73 -2.88
CA GLN A 152 5.76 8.62 -2.30
C GLN A 152 4.93 7.34 -2.15
N SER A 153 3.63 7.46 -1.85
CA SER A 153 2.69 6.33 -1.78
C SER A 153 2.54 5.69 -3.16
N ARG A 154 2.32 6.51 -4.21
CA ARG A 154 2.29 6.07 -5.62
C ARG A 154 3.58 5.38 -6.06
N LEU A 155 4.74 5.91 -5.68
CA LEU A 155 6.02 5.28 -6.00
C LEU A 155 6.17 3.88 -5.38
N ARG A 156 5.66 3.69 -4.15
CA ARG A 156 5.65 2.38 -3.49
C ARG A 156 4.69 1.42 -4.16
N GLU A 157 3.49 1.88 -4.49
CA GLU A 157 2.48 1.10 -5.20
C GLU A 157 3.01 0.62 -6.55
N ASN A 158 3.59 1.52 -7.34
CA ASN A 158 4.15 1.18 -8.64
C ASN A 158 5.26 0.13 -8.53
N LYS A 159 6.17 0.28 -7.55
CA LYS A 159 7.21 -0.73 -7.26
C LYS A 159 6.62 -2.09 -6.88
N LEU A 160 5.51 -2.11 -6.15
CA LEU A 160 4.81 -3.35 -5.79
C LEU A 160 4.18 -4.01 -7.02
N GLN A 161 3.46 -3.22 -7.83
CA GLN A 161 2.86 -3.67 -9.08
C GLN A 161 3.90 -4.26 -10.04
N GLU A 162 5.07 -3.62 -10.17
CA GLU A 162 6.18 -4.16 -10.96
C GLU A 162 6.69 -5.50 -10.45
N ARG A 163 6.84 -5.64 -9.11
CA ARG A 163 7.29 -6.91 -8.51
C ARG A 163 6.30 -8.03 -8.78
N TRP A 164 5.00 -7.74 -8.67
CA TRP A 164 3.94 -8.69 -8.99
C TRP A 164 3.94 -9.07 -10.46
N ARG A 165 4.09 -8.10 -11.37
CA ARG A 165 4.22 -8.35 -12.82
C ARG A 165 5.40 -9.26 -13.13
N LYS A 166 6.59 -8.93 -12.58
CA LYS A 166 7.81 -9.74 -12.74
C LYS A 166 7.66 -11.16 -12.17
N GLN A 167 6.99 -11.32 -11.03
CA GLN A 167 6.72 -12.63 -10.44
C GLN A 167 5.77 -13.45 -11.30
N HIS A 168 4.71 -12.83 -11.81
CA HIS A 168 3.73 -13.48 -12.67
C HIS A 168 4.35 -13.93 -14.01
N GLU A 169 5.20 -13.09 -14.62
CA GLU A 169 5.97 -13.46 -15.81
C GLU A 169 6.91 -14.64 -15.56
N ARG A 170 7.60 -14.67 -14.41
CA ARG A 170 8.46 -15.81 -14.03
C ARG A 170 7.64 -17.10 -13.90
N ARG A 171 6.47 -17.05 -13.28
CA ARG A 171 5.57 -18.21 -13.15
C ARG A 171 5.08 -18.68 -14.51
N LYS A 172 4.68 -17.77 -15.41
CA LYS A 172 4.31 -18.12 -16.79
C LYS A 172 5.44 -18.79 -17.57
N LYS A 173 6.67 -18.30 -17.45
CA LYS A 173 7.85 -18.91 -18.09
C LYS A 173 8.19 -20.29 -17.53
N GLN A 174 7.94 -20.53 -16.24
CA GLN A 174 8.14 -21.85 -15.61
C GLN A 174 7.00 -22.83 -15.91
N ALA A 175 5.78 -22.34 -16.12
CA ALA A 175 4.61 -23.12 -16.46
C ALA A 175 4.43 -23.35 -17.97
N ALA A 176 5.24 -22.73 -18.82
CA ALA A 176 5.31 -23.07 -20.23
C ALA A 176 5.84 -24.50 -20.34
N PRO A 177 5.01 -25.48 -20.76
CA PRO A 177 5.52 -26.82 -20.98
C PRO A 177 6.60 -26.70 -22.04
N GLN A 178 7.80 -27.21 -21.74
CA GLN A 178 8.72 -27.59 -22.81
C GLN A 178 7.88 -28.39 -23.79
N SER A 179 7.71 -27.88 -25.01
CA SER A 179 7.04 -28.62 -26.07
C SER A 179 7.67 -29.99 -26.10
N LEU A 180 6.96 -30.99 -25.56
CA LEU A 180 7.32 -32.38 -25.71
C LEU A 180 7.33 -32.57 -27.23
N GLN A 181 8.52 -32.60 -27.81
CA GLN A 181 8.68 -33.16 -29.14
C GLN A 181 8.13 -34.58 -29.02
N ILE A 182 6.90 -34.76 -29.47
CA ILE A 182 6.27 -36.05 -29.65
C ILE A 182 7.12 -36.73 -30.72
N LYS A 183 8.17 -37.45 -30.28
CA LYS A 183 8.83 -38.44 -31.12
C LYS A 183 7.78 -39.50 -31.38
N GLN A 184 7.34 -39.59 -32.63
CA GLN A 184 6.51 -40.68 -33.11
C GLN A 184 7.15 -42.02 -32.72
N PRO A 185 6.36 -43.03 -32.29
CA PRO A 185 6.89 -44.34 -32.02
C PRO A 185 7.24 -45.01 -33.35
N SER A 186 8.52 -45.09 -33.66
CA SER A 186 9.02 -45.98 -34.72
C SER A 186 8.94 -47.41 -34.21
N THR A 187 8.05 -48.19 -34.80
CA THR A 187 7.92 -49.63 -34.63
C THR A 187 9.25 -50.30 -34.97
N ARG A 188 9.90 -50.93 -33.98
CA ARG A 188 10.80 -52.07 -34.21
C ARG A 188 10.98 -52.83 -32.90
N GLU A 189 10.64 -54.11 -32.98
CA GLU A 189 10.60 -55.06 -31.88
C GLU A 189 12.00 -55.48 -31.42
N ALA A 190 12.09 -55.70 -30.10
CA ALA A 190 12.90 -56.65 -29.35
C ALA A 190 14.44 -56.68 -29.51
N ALA A 191 15.12 -56.23 -28.45
CA ALA A 191 16.10 -57.06 -27.74
C ALA A 191 16.23 -56.58 -26.28
N GLN A 192 16.22 -57.55 -25.36
CA GLN A 192 16.33 -57.43 -23.90
C GLN A 192 17.61 -56.73 -23.44
N GLU A 193 17.53 -55.95 -22.37
CA GLU A 193 18.26 -56.25 -21.12
C GLU A 193 17.74 -55.40 -19.95
N CYS A 194 17.51 -56.08 -18.83
CA CYS A 194 17.15 -55.51 -17.54
C CYS A 194 18.34 -54.82 -16.87
N ASP A 195 18.03 -54.09 -15.81
CA ASP A 195 18.91 -53.51 -14.80
C ASP A 195 19.67 -52.22 -15.18
N GLN A 196 19.13 -51.11 -14.69
CA GLN A 196 19.88 -50.28 -13.73
C GLN A 196 18.98 -49.27 -13.03
N VAL A 197 18.66 -49.59 -11.77
CA VAL A 197 18.19 -48.63 -10.77
C VAL A 197 19.36 -47.69 -10.47
N SER A 198 19.28 -46.42 -10.85
CA SER A 198 20.24 -45.40 -10.43
C SER A 198 19.55 -44.34 -9.57
N SER A 199 19.51 -44.62 -8.27
CA SER A 199 19.19 -43.67 -7.22
C SER A 199 20.38 -42.72 -7.00
N ARG A 200 20.26 -41.47 -7.47
CA ARG A 200 21.17 -40.38 -7.10
C ARG A 200 20.39 -39.16 -6.60
N THR A 201 20.02 -39.21 -5.33
CA THR A 201 19.84 -38.03 -4.48
C THR A 201 21.16 -37.25 -4.44
N ARG A 202 21.19 -36.04 -5.00
CA ARG A 202 22.32 -35.11 -4.85
C ARG A 202 21.95 -33.96 -3.92
N SER A 203 22.16 -34.18 -2.63
CA SER A 203 22.20 -33.14 -1.61
C SER A 203 23.41 -32.23 -1.87
N LYS A 204 23.19 -30.95 -2.19
CA LYS A 204 24.24 -29.93 -2.24
C LYS A 204 24.21 -29.13 -0.94
N THR A 205 25.01 -29.54 0.04
CA THR A 205 25.48 -28.65 1.10
C THR A 205 26.71 -27.92 0.57
N ARG A 206 26.59 -26.61 0.29
CA ARG A 206 27.75 -25.77 0.01
C ARG A 206 28.24 -25.18 1.34
N SER A 207 29.18 -25.89 1.94
CA SER A 207 29.99 -25.42 3.06
C SER A 207 30.69 -24.12 2.69
N GLY A 208 30.57 -23.13 3.57
CA GLY A 208 31.27 -21.84 3.47
C GLY A 208 32.78 -22.02 3.57
N ARG A 209 33.51 -21.13 2.89
CA ARG A 209 34.92 -20.87 3.16
C ARG A 209 35.07 -19.39 3.47
N VAL A 210 35.12 -19.10 4.76
CA VAL A 210 35.61 -17.84 5.33
C VAL A 210 37.12 -17.84 5.16
N THR A 211 37.68 -16.83 4.51
CA THR A 211 39.10 -16.50 4.66
C THR A 211 39.22 -15.06 5.13
N LYS A 212 39.41 -14.94 6.44
CA LYS A 212 39.90 -13.77 7.15
C LYS A 212 41.39 -13.62 6.82
N ARG A 213 41.84 -12.48 6.29
CA ARG A 213 43.23 -12.01 6.44
C ARG A 213 43.18 -10.53 6.75
N GLY A 214 43.76 -10.18 7.91
CA GLY A 214 43.81 -8.84 8.47
C GLY A 214 44.89 -7.96 7.83
N PRO A 215 44.97 -6.70 8.29
CA PRO A 215 45.70 -5.63 7.63
C PRO A 215 47.20 -5.68 7.93
N GLN A 216 48.02 -5.36 6.93
CA GLN A 216 49.46 -5.17 7.10
C GLN A 216 49.74 -3.66 7.13
N ASP A 217 50.15 -3.21 8.30
CA ASP A 217 50.63 -1.88 8.63
C ASP A 217 52.06 -1.71 8.09
N GLN A 218 52.33 -0.67 7.30
CA GLN A 218 53.69 -0.18 7.05
C GLN A 218 53.68 1.34 7.07
N ARG A 219 54.20 1.89 8.17
CA ARG A 219 54.71 3.25 8.30
C ARG A 219 56.03 3.36 7.54
N GLY A 220 56.23 4.48 6.86
CA GLY A 220 57.53 4.80 6.25
C GLY A 220 57.59 6.23 5.74
N ARG A 221 57.95 7.13 6.67
CA ARG A 221 58.57 8.46 6.54
C ARG A 221 57.99 9.47 5.54
#